data_AF-A0A6N2D192-F1
#
_entry.id   AF-A0A6N2D192-F1
#
_cell.length_a   1.000
_cell.length_b   1.000
_cell.length_c   1.000
_cell.angle_alpha   90.00
_cell.angle_beta   90.00
_cell.angle_gamma   90.00
#
_symmetry.space_group_name_H-M   'P 1'
#
loop_
_entity.id
_entity.type
_entity.pdbx_description
1 polymer ?
#
loop_
_entity_poly.entity_id
_entity_poly.type
_entity_poly.pdbx_seq_one_letter_code
_entity_poly.pdbx_strand_id
1 'polypeptide(L)'
;MQPRPRLLACRNLHGRCRLYDRARRAGFLCAGDQCRCSAGVLRRGDGRADGAGQWIRVERHPTHRVPCADAHLHGGGGADSAAAGCPCSHPRPRRAVSCRSLRTPSRRRRKAPVKFPWFKLDPNERLATPILLRELGILTALRVGRAIRSRQRRGEPFADLAPPDGEHERLSREQIGPAILLYTELRQRIGQEEALRITEEIVIEAACVFLRESIGPLRRADLEQLDEAGQETFVKERGERFFNATVDWQEIGGERVRFTVTHCRFPPLCAATGVPELAPVFCKGDARFFGSIEPDVTLLRPHTIAEGASTCPFTLQWAERKPTG
;
A
#
# COMPACT_ATOMS: atom_id res chain seq x y z
N MET A 1 -42.63 -13.61 -24.52
CA MET A 1 -42.27 -12.26 -24.02
C MET A 1 -40.92 -12.38 -23.29
N GLN A 2 -39.81 -12.02 -23.95
CA GLN A 2 -38.46 -12.05 -23.35
C GLN A 2 -38.16 -10.70 -22.66
N PRO A 3 -37.40 -10.68 -21.54
CA PRO A 3 -37.10 -9.43 -20.86
C PRO A 3 -36.15 -8.57 -21.72
N ARG A 4 -36.54 -7.32 -21.96
CA ARG A 4 -35.66 -6.33 -22.61
C ARG A 4 -34.47 -6.01 -21.69
N PRO A 5 -33.23 -5.97 -22.19
CA PRO A 5 -32.09 -5.52 -21.39
C PRO A 5 -32.20 -4.02 -21.10
N ARG A 6 -31.96 -3.63 -19.85
CA ARG A 6 -31.89 -2.23 -19.43
C ARG A 6 -30.62 -1.59 -19.99
N LEU A 7 -30.77 -0.62 -20.90
CA LEU A 7 -29.72 0.29 -21.29
C LEU A 7 -29.44 1.27 -20.13
N LEU A 8 -28.20 1.26 -19.63
CA LEU A 8 -27.70 2.28 -18.70
C LEU A 8 -27.10 3.42 -19.52
N ALA A 9 -27.82 4.54 -19.61
CA ALA A 9 -27.26 5.79 -20.11
C ALA A 9 -26.31 6.40 -19.06
N CYS A 10 -25.13 6.87 -19.49
CA CYS A 10 -24.19 7.58 -18.63
C CYS A 10 -23.88 8.95 -19.23
N ARG A 11 -24.10 10.01 -18.45
CA ARG A 11 -23.69 11.38 -18.76
C ARG A 11 -22.28 11.62 -18.20
N ASN A 12 -21.44 12.23 -19.02
CA ASN A 12 -20.06 12.54 -18.70
C ASN A 12 -20.02 13.81 -17.83
N LEU A 13 -19.69 13.68 -16.55
CA LEU A 13 -19.40 14.80 -15.65
C LEU A 13 -18.06 14.48 -14.98
N HIS A 14 -17.03 15.24 -15.37
CA HIS A 14 -15.72 15.35 -14.71
C HIS A 14 -14.70 14.22 -14.94
N GLY A 15 -14.52 13.76 -16.18
CA GLY A 15 -13.25 13.15 -16.59
C GLY A 15 -12.83 11.83 -15.91
N ARG A 16 -13.71 11.18 -15.12
CA ARG A 16 -13.48 9.85 -14.56
C ARG A 16 -14.49 8.86 -15.11
N CYS A 17 -14.01 7.91 -15.91
CA CYS A 17 -14.84 6.88 -16.51
C CYS A 17 -15.25 5.84 -15.44
N ARG A 18 -16.49 5.91 -14.93
CA ARG A 18 -17.07 4.94 -13.97
C ARG A 18 -17.07 3.48 -14.46
N LEU A 19 -16.80 3.26 -15.75
CA LEU A 19 -16.64 1.93 -16.34
C LEU A 19 -15.39 1.21 -15.83
N TYR A 20 -14.30 1.94 -15.55
CA TYR A 20 -13.03 1.34 -15.13
C TYR A 20 -13.15 0.60 -13.79
N ASP A 21 -13.81 1.23 -12.80
CA ASP A 21 -14.02 0.63 -11.47
C ASP A 21 -15.03 -0.52 -11.46
N ARG A 22 -15.99 -0.53 -12.38
CA ARG A 22 -16.94 -1.65 -12.52
C ARG A 22 -16.34 -2.82 -13.28
N ALA A 23 -15.54 -2.57 -14.32
CA ALA A 23 -14.87 -3.59 -15.10
C ALA A 23 -13.85 -4.36 -14.25
N ARG A 24 -13.07 -3.65 -13.41
CA ARG A 24 -12.10 -4.28 -12.49
C ARG A 24 -12.75 -5.21 -11.48
N ARG A 25 -13.90 -4.80 -10.90
CA ARG A 25 -14.66 -5.65 -9.96
C ARG A 25 -15.29 -6.88 -10.62
N ALA A 26 -15.46 -6.86 -11.94
CA ALA A 26 -15.99 -7.97 -12.72
C ALA A 26 -14.88 -8.84 -13.37
N GLY A 27 -13.61 -8.64 -13.01
CA GLY A 27 -12.50 -9.47 -13.48
C GLY A 27 -11.94 -9.13 -14.86
N PHE A 28 -12.18 -7.91 -15.36
CA PHE A 28 -11.62 -7.46 -16.64
C PHE A 28 -10.22 -6.87 -16.44
N LEU A 29 -9.31 -7.19 -17.37
CA LEU A 29 -8.03 -6.51 -17.53
C LEU A 29 -8.19 -5.45 -18.64
N CYS A 30 -7.84 -4.20 -18.34
CA CYS A 30 -7.93 -3.10 -19.28
C CYS A 30 -6.54 -2.51 -19.55
N ALA A 31 -6.22 -2.33 -20.82
CA ALA A 31 -5.00 -1.66 -21.31
C ALA A 31 -5.41 -0.67 -22.41
N GLY A 32 -5.24 0.63 -22.16
CA GLY A 32 -5.69 1.70 -23.05
C GLY A 32 -7.21 1.65 -23.32
N ASP A 33 -7.60 1.84 -24.58
CA ASP A 33 -9.01 1.81 -25.03
C ASP A 33 -9.59 0.39 -25.22
N GLN A 34 -8.93 -0.65 -24.70
CA GLN A 34 -9.37 -2.04 -24.83
C GLN A 34 -9.51 -2.71 -23.46
N CYS A 35 -10.65 -3.37 -23.23
CA CYS A 35 -10.83 -4.29 -22.11
C CYS A 35 -11.10 -5.70 -22.64
N ARG A 36 -10.39 -6.69 -22.09
CA ARG A 36 -10.53 -8.11 -22.45
C ARG A 36 -11.09 -8.90 -21.27
N CYS A 37 -11.97 -9.86 -21.55
CA CYS A 37 -12.17 -11.02 -20.65
C CYS A 37 -12.29 -12.31 -21.47
N SER A 38 -12.36 -13.44 -20.75
CA SER A 38 -12.48 -14.80 -21.30
C SER A 38 -13.71 -15.02 -22.19
N ALA A 39 -14.66 -14.08 -22.24
CA ALA A 39 -15.88 -14.17 -23.04
C ALA A 39 -15.93 -13.20 -24.26
N GLY A 40 -14.87 -12.43 -24.55
CA GLY A 40 -14.78 -11.59 -25.75
C GLY A 40 -14.03 -10.26 -25.57
N VAL A 41 -13.91 -9.50 -26.67
CA VAL A 41 -13.20 -8.20 -26.73
C VAL A 41 -14.21 -7.10 -27.08
N LEU A 42 -14.19 -6.00 -26.33
CA LEU A 42 -14.92 -4.77 -26.66
C LEU A 42 -13.92 -3.73 -27.20
N ARG A 43 -14.27 -3.07 -28.31
CA ARG A 43 -13.49 -1.98 -28.90
C ARG A 43 -14.35 -0.71 -29.01
N ARG A 44 -13.70 0.44 -28.84
CA ARG A 44 -14.26 1.75 -29.15
C ARG A 44 -14.27 1.93 -30.68
N GLY A 45 -15.39 2.35 -31.26
CA GLY A 45 -15.48 2.63 -32.69
C GLY A 45 -15.14 4.09 -32.99
N ASP A 46 -14.40 4.31 -34.08
CA ASP A 46 -14.03 5.65 -34.56
C ASP A 46 -15.19 6.25 -35.36
N GLY A 47 -16.06 7.01 -34.70
CA GLY A 47 -17.15 7.75 -35.34
C GLY A 47 -17.12 9.23 -34.95
N ARG A 48 -17.15 10.13 -35.94
CA ARG A 48 -17.32 11.58 -35.73
C ARG A 48 -18.64 11.86 -35.00
N ALA A 49 -18.57 12.84 -34.10
CA ALA A 49 -19.57 13.08 -33.07
C ALA A 49 -20.76 13.89 -33.59
N ASP A 50 -21.86 13.20 -33.87
CA ASP A 50 -23.20 13.80 -33.93
C ASP A 50 -24.05 13.24 -32.78
N GLY A 51 -23.93 13.85 -31.60
CA GLY A 51 -24.97 13.96 -30.56
C GLY A 51 -25.57 12.72 -29.86
N ALA A 52 -25.47 11.52 -30.41
CA ALA A 52 -26.04 10.30 -29.83
C ALA A 52 -25.11 9.10 -30.09
N GLY A 53 -24.33 8.72 -29.08
CA GLY A 53 -23.40 7.60 -29.20
C GLY A 53 -24.11 6.26 -29.45
N GLN A 54 -23.92 5.70 -30.63
CA GLN A 54 -24.40 4.37 -31.01
C GLN A 54 -23.25 3.36 -30.89
N TRP A 55 -23.52 2.18 -30.32
CA TRP A 55 -22.56 1.07 -30.21
C TRP A 55 -22.96 -0.07 -31.15
N ILE A 56 -22.00 -0.63 -31.88
CA ILE A 56 -22.20 -1.78 -32.77
C ILE A 56 -21.97 -3.08 -31.97
N ARG A 57 -22.91 -4.02 -32.11
CA ARG A 57 -22.82 -5.37 -31.56
C ARG A 57 -21.96 -6.24 -32.49
N VAL A 58 -20.92 -6.88 -31.98
CA VAL A 58 -20.21 -7.94 -32.70
C VAL A 58 -20.74 -9.29 -32.22
N GLU A 59 -21.13 -10.15 -33.16
CA GLU A 59 -21.73 -11.46 -32.90
C GLU A 59 -20.69 -12.49 -32.43
N ARG A 60 -21.14 -13.45 -31.61
CA ARG A 60 -20.32 -14.55 -31.09
C ARG A 60 -20.12 -15.61 -32.18
N HIS A 61 -18.88 -16.02 -32.43
CA HIS A 61 -18.62 -17.31 -33.07
C HIS A 61 -18.83 -18.47 -32.07
N PRO A 62 -19.37 -19.62 -32.51
CA PRO A 62 -19.56 -20.78 -31.66
C PRO A 62 -18.22 -21.44 -31.33
N THR A 63 -18.07 -21.84 -30.06
CA THR A 63 -16.91 -22.56 -29.54
C THR A 63 -16.93 -24.02 -29.99
N HIS A 64 -15.88 -24.47 -30.69
CA HIS A 64 -15.59 -25.89 -30.83
C HIS A 64 -15.11 -26.45 -29.48
N ARG A 65 -15.79 -27.49 -28.98
CA ARG A 65 -15.34 -28.31 -27.86
C ARG A 65 -14.17 -29.19 -28.30
N VAL A 66 -13.07 -29.14 -27.56
CA VAL A 66 -12.02 -30.17 -27.59
C VAL A 66 -12.34 -31.18 -26.48
N PRO A 67 -12.34 -32.50 -26.74
CA PRO A 67 -12.55 -33.50 -25.71
C PRO A 67 -11.24 -33.78 -24.94
N CYS A 68 -11.36 -33.95 -23.62
CA CYS A 68 -10.32 -34.54 -22.77
C CYS A 68 -10.16 -36.01 -23.14
N ALA A 69 -8.94 -36.44 -23.41
CA ALA A 69 -8.60 -37.84 -23.62
C ALA A 69 -8.33 -38.54 -22.29
N ASP A 70 -8.93 -39.72 -22.15
CA ASP A 70 -8.77 -40.68 -21.08
C ASP A 70 -7.35 -41.28 -21.04
N ALA A 71 -6.77 -41.35 -19.84
CA ALA A 71 -5.56 -42.12 -19.58
C ALA A 71 -5.95 -43.48 -18.96
N HIS A 72 -5.89 -44.53 -19.77
CA HIS A 72 -5.96 -45.91 -19.31
C HIS A 72 -4.56 -46.50 -19.07
N LEU A 73 -4.48 -47.22 -17.96
CA LEU A 73 -3.36 -48.01 -17.44
C LEU A 73 -3.14 -49.32 -18.22
N HIS A 74 -1.88 -49.69 -18.42
CA HIS A 74 -1.30 -51.05 -18.39
C HIS A 74 0.22 -50.84 -18.17
N GLY A 75 0.99 -51.54 -17.33
CA GLY A 75 0.81 -52.78 -16.58
C GLY A 75 2.05 -53.66 -16.77
N GLY A 76 2.76 -53.98 -15.68
CA GLY A 76 3.81 -55.02 -15.59
C GLY A 76 5.24 -54.47 -15.41
N GLY A 77 6.08 -54.92 -14.48
CA GLY A 77 6.02 -56.00 -13.50
C GLY A 77 7.45 -56.26 -12.95
N GLY A 78 7.55 -56.89 -11.77
CA GLY A 78 8.81 -57.39 -11.17
C GLY A 78 9.27 -56.59 -9.94
N ALA A 79 8.88 -56.91 -8.70
CA ALA A 79 9.22 -58.07 -7.85
C ALA A 79 10.50 -57.86 -7.02
N ASP A 80 10.29 -57.84 -5.70
CA ASP A 80 11.09 -58.42 -4.59
C ASP A 80 11.12 -57.50 -3.35
N SER A 81 10.28 -57.76 -2.32
CA SER A 81 10.53 -58.62 -1.14
C SER A 81 11.62 -58.04 -0.22
N ALA A 82 11.52 -57.88 1.11
CA ALA A 82 10.83 -58.57 2.20
C ALA A 82 10.70 -57.57 3.41
N ALA A 83 9.58 -57.50 4.14
CA ALA A 83 9.19 -58.27 5.33
C ALA A 83 10.04 -58.09 6.60
N ALA A 84 9.47 -57.40 7.60
CA ALA A 84 9.56 -57.62 9.07
C ALA A 84 8.80 -56.45 9.73
N GLY A 85 7.94 -56.54 10.75
CA GLY A 85 7.61 -57.57 11.73
C GLY A 85 7.07 -56.82 12.97
N CYS A 86 5.89 -57.23 13.44
CA CYS A 86 5.12 -56.80 14.63
C CYS A 86 5.95 -56.71 15.96
N PRO A 87 5.44 -56.21 17.13
CA PRO A 87 4.06 -56.35 17.63
C PRO A 87 3.47 -55.24 18.54
N CYS A 88 2.19 -55.44 18.84
CA CYS A 88 1.28 -54.72 19.72
C CYS A 88 1.63 -54.77 21.22
N SER A 89 1.24 -53.75 21.99
CA SER A 89 0.78 -53.94 23.39
C SER A 89 0.12 -52.68 23.97
N HIS A 90 -1.19 -52.78 24.25
CA HIS A 90 -1.93 -51.88 25.13
C HIS A 90 -1.69 -52.23 26.61
N PRO A 91 -1.68 -51.24 27.52
CA PRO A 91 -2.07 -51.45 28.91
C PRO A 91 -3.35 -50.69 29.32
N ARG A 92 -4.19 -51.40 30.08
CA ARG A 92 -5.41 -50.95 30.77
C ARG A 92 -5.10 -50.18 32.08
N PRO A 93 -6.09 -49.54 32.74
CA PRO A 93 -5.93 -48.26 33.44
C PRO A 93 -5.50 -48.40 34.91
N ARG A 94 -4.80 -47.38 35.44
CA ARG A 94 -4.50 -47.24 36.87
C ARG A 94 -5.41 -46.19 37.54
N ARG A 95 -5.98 -46.67 38.65
CA ARG A 95 -6.62 -46.07 39.83
C ARG A 95 -6.68 -44.54 39.99
N ALA A 96 -7.85 -44.14 40.48
CA ALA A 96 -8.24 -42.81 40.93
C ALA A 96 -7.27 -42.17 41.93
N VAL A 97 -6.90 -40.92 41.64
CA VAL A 97 -6.28 -39.99 42.59
C VAL A 97 -7.32 -38.93 42.94
N SER A 98 -7.57 -38.80 44.24
CA SER A 98 -8.43 -37.80 44.87
C SER A 98 -7.92 -36.38 44.56
N CYS A 99 -8.66 -35.65 43.72
CA CYS A 99 -8.43 -34.22 43.49
C CYS A 99 -9.07 -33.41 44.62
N ARG A 100 -8.23 -32.91 45.53
CA ARG A 100 -8.59 -31.79 46.40
C ARG A 100 -9.04 -30.59 45.56
N SER A 101 -10.18 -30.03 45.95
CA SER A 101 -10.75 -28.76 45.52
C SER A 101 -9.70 -27.65 45.41
N LEU A 102 -9.20 -27.43 44.19
CA LEU A 102 -8.52 -26.20 43.81
C LEU A 102 -9.61 -25.22 43.37
N ARG A 103 -9.85 -24.21 44.22
CA ARG A 103 -10.69 -23.05 43.87
C ARG A 103 -10.07 -22.40 42.63
N THR A 104 -10.79 -22.47 41.52
CA THR A 104 -10.44 -21.77 40.28
C THR A 104 -10.47 -20.27 40.53
N PRO A 105 -9.41 -19.52 40.16
CA PRO A 105 -9.46 -18.07 40.20
C PRO A 105 -10.59 -17.59 39.27
N SER A 106 -11.44 -16.70 39.80
CA SER A 106 -12.58 -16.17 39.07
C SER A 106 -12.11 -15.59 37.73
N ARG A 107 -12.63 -16.17 36.63
CA ARG A 107 -12.45 -15.65 35.28
C ARG A 107 -12.91 -14.19 35.27
N ARG A 108 -11.96 -13.24 35.30
CA ARG A 108 -12.22 -11.84 34.96
C ARG A 108 -12.91 -11.85 33.60
N ARG A 109 -14.18 -11.44 33.56
CA ARG A 109 -14.96 -11.23 32.33
C ARG A 109 -14.14 -10.33 31.41
N ARG A 110 -13.52 -10.90 30.36
CA ARG A 110 -12.99 -10.11 29.25
C ARG A 110 -14.18 -9.36 28.66
N LYS A 111 -14.19 -8.03 28.79
CA LYS A 111 -15.21 -7.17 28.18
C LYS A 111 -15.20 -7.44 26.67
N ALA A 112 -16.39 -7.57 26.08
CA ALA A 112 -16.52 -7.77 24.65
C ALA A 112 -15.80 -6.62 23.89
N PRO A 113 -15.09 -6.92 22.79
CA PRO A 113 -14.41 -5.88 22.01
C PRO A 113 -15.45 -4.88 21.51
N VAL A 114 -15.21 -3.60 21.81
CA VAL A 114 -16.03 -2.49 21.31
C VAL A 114 -15.95 -2.50 19.77
N LYS A 115 -17.06 -2.82 19.10
CA LYS A 115 -17.15 -2.81 17.64
C LYS A 115 -17.20 -1.36 17.14
N PHE A 116 -16.03 -0.75 16.92
CA PHE A 116 -15.90 0.59 16.36
C PHE A 116 -16.12 0.56 14.82
N PRO A 117 -16.76 1.57 14.20
CA PRO A 117 -17.06 1.56 12.76
C PRO A 117 -15.84 1.92 11.90
N TRP A 118 -14.84 1.04 11.85
CA TRP A 118 -13.55 1.18 11.17
C TRP A 118 -13.63 1.48 9.66
N PHE A 119 -14.73 1.10 9.01
CA PHE A 119 -14.90 1.15 7.56
C PHE A 119 -14.96 2.57 6.97
N LYS A 120 -15.19 3.61 7.79
CA LYS A 120 -15.24 5.01 7.34
C LYS A 120 -13.88 5.73 7.43
N LEU A 121 -12.84 5.04 7.92
CA LEU A 121 -11.50 5.61 8.03
C LEU A 121 -10.76 5.49 6.71
N ASP A 122 -10.01 6.53 6.34
CA ASP A 122 -9.02 6.45 5.25
C ASP A 122 -7.84 5.52 5.64
N PRO A 123 -7.00 5.09 4.68
CA PRO A 123 -5.90 4.17 4.97
C PRO A 123 -4.95 4.64 6.08
N ASN A 124 -4.63 5.94 6.13
CA ASN A 124 -3.73 6.50 7.14
C ASN A 124 -4.39 6.51 8.53
N GLU A 125 -5.68 6.85 8.60
CA GLU A 125 -6.44 6.76 9.85
C GLU A 125 -6.52 5.31 10.37
N ARG A 126 -6.63 4.31 9.49
CA ARG A 126 -6.63 2.89 9.88
C ARG A 126 -5.28 2.44 10.45
N LEU A 127 -4.18 2.91 9.89
CA LEU A 127 -2.82 2.63 10.40
C LEU A 127 -2.59 3.31 11.75
N ALA A 128 -2.98 4.58 11.87
CA ALA A 128 -2.75 5.37 13.08
C ALA A 128 -3.56 4.85 14.28
N THR A 129 -4.79 4.37 14.07
CA THR A 129 -5.67 4.09 15.19
C THR A 129 -5.20 3.01 16.18
N PRO A 130 -4.72 1.81 15.76
CA PRO A 130 -4.22 0.82 16.71
C PRO A 130 -3.06 1.36 17.56
N ILE A 131 -2.18 2.18 16.97
CA ILE A 131 -1.08 2.84 17.68
C ILE A 131 -1.66 3.83 18.70
N LEU A 132 -2.53 4.76 18.28
CA LEU A 132 -3.13 5.74 19.20
C LEU A 132 -3.95 5.09 20.33
N LEU A 133 -4.64 3.99 20.06
CA LEU A 133 -5.37 3.25 21.09
C LEU A 133 -4.45 2.58 22.10
N ARG A 134 -3.31 2.04 21.65
CA ARG A 134 -2.30 1.42 22.50
C ARG A 134 -1.62 2.46 23.39
N GLU A 135 -1.23 3.59 22.82
CA GLU A 135 -0.44 4.62 23.51
C GLU A 135 -1.29 5.52 24.42
N LEU A 136 -2.51 5.90 23.98
CA LEU A 136 -3.30 6.93 24.67
C LEU A 136 -4.55 6.37 25.36
N GLY A 137 -4.91 5.13 25.06
CA GLY A 137 -6.21 4.55 25.43
C GLY A 137 -7.38 5.10 24.60
N ILE A 138 -8.52 4.42 24.69
CA ILE A 138 -9.69 4.65 23.83
C ILE A 138 -10.20 6.09 23.91
N LEU A 139 -10.38 6.63 25.12
CA LEU A 139 -11.01 7.94 25.29
C LEU A 139 -10.13 9.06 24.73
N THR A 140 -8.83 9.02 24.97
CA THR A 140 -7.88 10.04 24.51
C THR A 140 -7.69 9.96 23.00
N ALA A 141 -7.51 8.76 22.44
CA ALA A 141 -7.41 8.57 21.00
C ALA A 141 -8.64 9.13 20.24
N LEU A 142 -9.85 8.93 20.78
CA LEU A 142 -11.08 9.48 20.19
C LEU A 142 -11.13 11.01 20.27
N ARG A 143 -10.65 11.61 21.36
CA ARG A 143 -10.57 13.07 21.48
C ARG A 143 -9.57 13.65 20.49
N VAL A 144 -8.39 13.04 20.36
CA VAL A 144 -7.37 13.43 19.36
C VAL A 144 -7.94 13.35 17.95
N GLY A 145 -8.54 12.21 17.57
CA GLY A 145 -9.12 12.06 16.23
C GLY A 145 -10.24 13.07 15.92
N ARG A 146 -11.09 13.39 16.91
CA ARG A 146 -12.11 14.44 16.75
C ARG A 146 -11.50 15.83 16.59
N ALA A 147 -10.47 16.15 17.37
CA ALA A 147 -9.78 17.44 17.30
C ALA A 147 -9.10 17.62 15.94
N ILE A 148 -8.34 16.62 15.46
CA ILE A 148 -7.71 16.62 14.13
C ILE A 148 -8.75 16.89 13.04
N ARG A 149 -9.86 16.14 13.02
CA ARG A 149 -10.93 16.32 12.01
C ARG A 149 -11.58 17.68 12.08
N SER A 150 -11.78 18.23 13.28
CA SER A 150 -12.31 19.59 13.45
C SER A 150 -11.36 20.62 12.86
N ARG A 151 -10.06 20.47 13.08
CA ARG A 151 -9.00 21.37 12.58
C ARG A 151 -8.86 21.28 11.06
N GLN A 152 -8.86 20.08 10.50
CA GLN A 152 -8.86 19.86 9.03
C GLN A 152 -10.03 20.57 8.35
N ARG A 153 -11.24 20.53 8.93
CA ARG A 153 -12.41 21.24 8.39
C ARG A 153 -12.28 22.75 8.40
N ARG A 154 -11.40 23.32 9.24
CA ARG A 154 -11.08 24.75 9.27
C ARG A 154 -9.91 25.11 8.35
N GLY A 155 -9.38 24.17 7.58
CA GLY A 155 -8.24 24.40 6.69
C GLY A 155 -6.87 24.31 7.38
N GLU A 156 -6.82 23.97 8.68
CA GLU A 156 -5.56 23.78 9.38
C GLU A 156 -4.84 22.51 8.87
N PRO A 157 -3.48 22.45 8.93
CA PRO A 157 -2.58 23.41 9.57
C PRO A 157 -2.15 24.58 8.67
N PHE A 158 -2.68 24.68 7.45
CA PHE A 158 -2.20 25.64 6.44
C PHE A 158 -3.15 26.83 6.23
N ALA A 159 -4.14 27.01 7.10
CA ALA A 159 -5.16 28.06 6.96
C ALA A 159 -4.57 29.47 6.91
N ASP A 160 -3.46 29.69 7.61
CA ASP A 160 -2.77 30.98 7.71
C ASP A 160 -1.67 31.16 6.65
N LEU A 161 -1.44 30.15 5.79
CA LEU A 161 -0.50 30.25 4.69
C LEU A 161 -1.20 30.76 3.42
N ALA A 162 -0.42 31.33 2.50
CA ALA A 162 -0.90 31.60 1.15
C ALA A 162 -1.49 30.32 0.53
N PRO A 163 -2.47 30.42 -0.39
CA PRO A 163 -2.93 29.28 -1.17
C PRO A 163 -1.76 28.55 -1.86
N PRO A 164 -1.87 27.23 -2.10
CA PRO A 164 -0.81 26.50 -2.80
C PRO A 164 -0.55 27.10 -4.19
N ASP A 165 0.72 27.26 -4.54
CA ASP A 165 1.20 27.83 -5.79
C ASP A 165 1.03 26.90 -7.01
N GLY A 166 0.64 25.64 -6.77
CA GLY A 166 0.40 24.65 -7.79
C GLY A 166 0.00 23.29 -7.22
N GLU A 167 -0.19 22.34 -8.12
CA GLU A 167 -0.68 21.01 -7.79
C GLU A 167 0.28 20.24 -6.86
N HIS A 168 1.59 20.35 -7.10
CA HIS A 168 2.60 19.67 -6.29
C HIS A 168 2.61 20.19 -4.85
N GLU A 169 2.43 21.49 -4.65
CA GLU A 169 2.32 22.07 -3.31
C GLU A 169 1.00 21.65 -2.63
N ARG A 170 -0.12 21.70 -3.36
CA ARG A 170 -1.42 21.22 -2.85
C ARG A 170 -1.35 19.78 -2.36
N LEU A 171 -0.80 18.88 -3.18
CA LEU A 171 -0.61 17.47 -2.83
C LEU A 171 0.35 17.29 -1.66
N SER A 172 1.42 18.09 -1.59
CA SER A 172 2.36 18.08 -0.46
C SER A 172 1.68 18.45 0.86
N ARG A 173 0.86 19.50 0.85
CA ARG A 173 0.06 19.91 2.01
C ARG A 173 -0.92 18.81 2.42
N GLU A 174 -1.63 18.20 1.46
CA GLU A 174 -2.55 17.09 1.74
C GLU A 174 -1.83 15.87 2.35
N GLN A 175 -0.62 15.58 1.90
CA GLN A 175 0.17 14.44 2.38
C GLN A 175 0.65 14.63 3.83
N ILE A 176 1.20 15.78 4.18
CA ILE A 176 1.83 15.98 5.51
C ILE A 176 0.91 16.63 6.55
N GLY A 177 -0.13 17.34 6.12
CA GLY A 177 -1.05 18.05 6.99
C GLY A 177 -1.64 17.21 8.13
N PRO A 178 -2.11 15.97 7.87
CA PRO A 178 -2.61 15.09 8.93
C PRO A 178 -1.57 14.77 10.02
N ALA A 179 -0.31 14.58 9.66
CA ALA A 179 0.77 14.29 10.61
C ALA A 179 1.12 15.51 11.46
N ILE A 180 1.16 16.71 10.86
CA ILE A 180 1.37 17.98 11.57
C ILE A 180 0.27 18.21 12.62
N LEU A 181 -1.00 17.97 12.23
CA LEU A 181 -2.13 18.11 13.16
C LEU A 181 -2.07 17.07 14.27
N LEU A 182 -1.77 15.82 13.94
CA LEU A 182 -1.58 14.76 14.93
C LEU A 182 -0.54 15.16 15.96
N TYR A 183 0.65 15.52 15.51
CA TYR A 183 1.74 15.93 16.37
C TYR A 183 1.37 17.13 17.24
N THR A 184 0.76 18.17 16.66
CA THR A 184 0.37 19.36 17.41
C THR A 184 -0.65 19.04 18.49
N GLU A 185 -1.64 18.19 18.19
CA GLU A 185 -2.64 17.74 19.16
C GLU A 185 -2.05 16.87 20.27
N LEU A 186 -1.08 16.00 19.94
CA LEU A 186 -0.39 15.20 20.93
C LEU A 186 0.51 16.09 21.80
N ARG A 187 1.30 16.99 21.21
CA ARG A 187 2.24 17.87 21.91
C ARG A 187 1.56 18.66 23.03
N GLN A 188 0.35 19.16 22.77
CA GLN A 188 -0.46 19.89 23.76
C GLN A 188 -0.94 19.02 24.93
N ARG A 189 -1.01 17.69 24.77
CA ARG A 189 -1.61 16.76 25.74
C ARG A 189 -0.58 15.99 26.54
N ILE A 190 0.50 15.56 25.89
CA ILE A 190 1.48 14.62 26.45
C ILE A 190 2.92 15.12 26.33
N GLY A 191 3.12 16.37 25.90
CA GLY A 191 4.43 16.96 25.73
C GLY A 191 5.10 16.61 24.39
N GLN A 192 6.18 17.32 24.09
CA GLN A 192 6.84 17.27 22.79
C GLN A 192 7.50 15.92 22.48
N GLU A 193 8.28 15.40 23.42
CA GLU A 193 9.06 14.18 23.21
C GLU A 193 8.16 12.98 22.87
N GLU A 194 7.13 12.76 23.68
CA GLU A 194 6.20 11.66 23.49
C GLU A 194 5.32 11.85 22.25
N ALA A 195 4.89 13.09 21.97
CA ALA A 195 4.17 13.40 20.75
C ALA A 195 4.99 13.11 19.49
N LEU A 196 6.29 13.43 19.52
CA LEU A 196 7.21 13.17 18.42
C LEU A 196 7.38 11.68 18.23
N ARG A 197 7.62 10.91 19.31
CA ARG A 197 7.76 9.45 19.27
C ARG A 197 6.54 8.76 18.65
N ILE A 198 5.34 9.10 19.10
CA ILE A 198 4.09 8.48 18.61
C ILE A 198 3.82 8.90 17.16
N THR A 199 4.04 10.18 16.82
CA THR A 199 3.86 10.66 15.45
C THR A 199 4.86 9.99 14.52
N GLU A 200 6.11 9.83 14.93
CA GLU A 200 7.15 9.16 14.17
C GLU A 200 6.79 7.72 13.83
N GLU A 201 6.33 6.94 14.82
CA GLU A 201 5.87 5.57 14.57
C GLU A 201 4.80 5.54 13.46
N ILE A 202 3.79 6.40 13.58
CA ILE A 202 2.67 6.47 12.62
C ILE A 202 3.13 6.93 11.24
N VAL A 203 3.96 7.98 11.17
CA VAL A 203 4.48 8.53 9.90
C VAL A 203 5.34 7.50 9.19
N ILE A 204 6.19 6.78 9.91
CA ILE A 204 7.04 5.75 9.32
C ILE A 204 6.20 4.60 8.75
N GLU A 205 5.17 4.12 9.46
CA GLU A 205 4.26 3.08 8.95
C GLU A 205 3.50 3.56 7.70
N ALA A 206 2.99 4.79 7.72
CA ALA A 206 2.29 5.38 6.58
C ALA A 206 3.22 5.56 5.37
N ALA A 207 4.46 6.02 5.60
CA ALA A 207 5.47 6.16 4.56
C ALA A 207 5.81 4.81 3.92
N CYS A 208 5.90 3.73 4.71
CA CYS A 208 6.14 2.39 4.20
C CYS A 208 5.01 1.90 3.27
N VAL A 209 3.75 2.18 3.62
CA VAL A 209 2.60 1.87 2.75
C VAL A 209 2.64 2.70 1.48
N PHE A 210 2.89 4.00 1.59
CA PHE A 210 3.03 4.89 0.44
C PHE A 210 4.16 4.44 -0.50
N LEU A 211 5.34 4.12 0.03
CA LEU A 211 6.49 3.68 -0.76
C LEU A 211 6.21 2.35 -1.47
N ARG A 212 5.53 1.41 -0.81
CA ARG A 212 5.11 0.16 -1.45
C ARG A 212 4.12 0.39 -2.60
N GLU A 213 3.21 1.34 -2.46
CA GLU A 213 2.25 1.68 -3.53
C GLU A 213 2.91 2.48 -4.67
N SER A 214 3.82 3.39 -4.32
CA SER A 214 4.47 4.31 -5.26
C SER A 214 5.66 3.69 -5.98
N ILE A 215 6.40 2.79 -5.36
CA ILE A 215 7.57 2.14 -5.99
C ILE A 215 7.25 0.69 -6.36
N GLY A 216 6.25 0.08 -5.70
CA GLY A 216 5.93 -1.35 -5.84
C GLY A 216 6.80 -2.22 -4.94
N PRO A 217 6.55 -3.53 -4.88
CA PRO A 217 7.64 -4.45 -4.59
C PRO A 217 8.70 -4.33 -5.68
N LEU A 218 9.97 -4.29 -5.31
CA LEU A 218 11.08 -4.23 -6.24
C LEU A 218 11.62 -5.64 -6.48
N ARG A 219 11.71 -6.04 -7.76
CA ARG A 219 12.27 -7.34 -8.14
C ARG A 219 13.37 -7.14 -9.17
N ARG A 220 14.56 -7.65 -8.85
CA ARG A 220 15.73 -7.56 -9.74
C ARG A 220 15.43 -8.14 -11.13
N ALA A 221 14.78 -9.30 -11.15
CA ALA A 221 14.39 -9.99 -12.39
C ALA A 221 13.43 -9.17 -13.29
N ASP A 222 12.65 -8.26 -12.73
CA ASP A 222 11.75 -7.41 -13.53
C ASP A 222 12.55 -6.33 -14.27
N LEU A 223 13.61 -5.79 -13.65
CA LEU A 223 14.51 -4.80 -14.25
C LEU A 223 15.54 -5.43 -15.21
N GLU A 224 16.00 -6.64 -14.93
CA GLU A 224 16.92 -7.40 -15.80
C GLU A 224 16.32 -7.75 -17.17
N GLN A 225 14.98 -7.80 -17.27
CA GLN A 225 14.26 -8.04 -18.53
C GLN A 225 14.10 -6.78 -19.38
N LEU A 226 14.37 -5.61 -18.82
CA LEU A 226 14.26 -4.33 -19.52
C LEU A 226 15.61 -3.95 -20.13
N ASP A 227 15.55 -3.37 -21.33
CA ASP A 227 16.68 -2.64 -21.90
C ASP A 227 16.91 -1.33 -21.14
N GLU A 228 17.99 -0.62 -21.47
CA GLU A 228 18.37 0.63 -20.78
C GLU A 228 17.23 1.67 -20.81
N ALA A 229 16.54 1.83 -21.94
CA ALA A 229 15.42 2.76 -22.09
C ALA A 229 14.21 2.36 -21.23
N GLY A 230 13.92 1.05 -21.15
CA GLY A 230 12.89 0.50 -20.28
C GLY A 230 13.21 0.67 -18.80
N GLN A 231 14.47 0.47 -18.40
CA GLN A 231 14.94 0.73 -17.03
C GLN A 231 14.80 2.21 -16.67
N GLU A 232 15.21 3.10 -17.56
CA GLU A 232 15.08 4.55 -17.36
C GLU A 232 13.62 4.97 -17.16
N THR A 233 12.72 4.49 -18.02
CA THR A 233 11.29 4.77 -17.93
C THR A 233 10.70 4.20 -16.64
N PHE A 234 11.03 2.96 -16.29
CA PHE A 234 10.58 2.30 -15.07
C PHE A 234 10.90 3.11 -13.81
N VAL A 235 12.12 3.65 -13.75
CA VAL A 235 12.63 4.44 -12.62
C VAL A 235 12.01 5.84 -12.60
N LYS A 236 11.99 6.54 -13.74
CA LYS A 236 11.46 7.92 -13.82
C LYS A 236 9.96 7.98 -13.53
N GLU A 237 9.15 7.07 -14.08
CA GLU A 237 7.70 7.02 -13.80
C GLU A 237 7.37 6.81 -12.32
N ARG A 238 8.23 6.09 -11.58
CA ARG A 238 8.10 5.94 -10.13
C ARG A 238 8.55 7.19 -9.39
N GLY A 239 9.64 7.81 -9.84
CA GLY A 239 10.13 9.08 -9.32
C GLY A 239 9.10 10.21 -9.43
N GLU A 240 8.32 10.25 -10.52
CA GLU A 240 7.25 11.23 -10.73
C GLU A 240 6.12 11.17 -9.69
N ARG A 241 5.98 10.06 -8.97
CA ARG A 241 4.99 9.92 -7.88
C ARG A 241 5.36 10.74 -6.63
N PHE A 242 6.59 11.23 -6.56
CA PHE A 242 7.11 12.06 -5.46
C PHE A 242 6.96 13.55 -5.78
N PHE A 243 5.71 14.01 -5.89
CA PHE A 243 5.36 15.42 -6.17
C PHE A 243 5.95 16.42 -5.16
N ASN A 244 6.34 15.95 -3.98
CA ASN A 244 6.95 16.78 -2.93
C ASN A 244 8.42 17.13 -3.19
N ALA A 245 9.06 16.55 -4.20
CA ALA A 245 10.48 16.69 -4.46
C ALA A 245 10.79 17.10 -5.92
N THR A 246 11.92 17.77 -6.10
CA THR A 246 12.58 17.94 -7.41
C THR A 246 13.82 17.07 -7.44
N VAL A 247 13.94 16.24 -8.48
CA VAL A 247 14.98 15.21 -8.60
C VAL A 247 15.89 15.52 -9.79
N ASP A 248 17.19 15.46 -9.55
CA ASP A 248 18.23 15.43 -10.57
C ASP A 248 18.80 14.02 -10.70
N TRP A 249 18.67 13.41 -11.88
CA TRP A 249 19.04 12.02 -12.16
C TRP A 249 20.49 11.95 -12.63
N GLN A 250 21.32 11.15 -11.96
CA GLN A 250 22.76 11.07 -12.20
C GLN A 250 23.16 9.73 -12.83
N GLU A 251 22.52 8.65 -12.38
CA GLU A 251 22.73 7.30 -12.89
C GLU A 251 21.41 6.54 -12.82
N ILE A 252 21.02 5.90 -13.92
CA ILE A 252 19.91 4.95 -13.93
C ILE A 252 20.40 3.71 -14.67
N GLY A 253 20.44 2.58 -13.96
CA GLY A 253 20.77 1.29 -14.55
C GLY A 253 20.17 0.14 -13.77
N GLY A 254 20.29 -1.06 -14.32
CA GLY A 254 19.68 -2.27 -13.76
C GLY A 254 20.19 -2.64 -12.37
N GLU A 255 21.43 -2.28 -12.04
CA GLU A 255 22.05 -2.60 -10.75
C GLU A 255 21.97 -1.48 -9.71
N ARG A 256 21.93 -0.23 -10.17
CA ARG A 256 22.07 0.95 -9.31
C ARG A 256 21.37 2.15 -9.93
N VAL A 257 20.78 2.96 -9.05
CA VAL A 257 20.18 4.26 -9.39
C VAL A 257 20.76 5.32 -8.46
N ARG A 258 21.25 6.42 -9.02
CA ARG A 258 21.72 7.60 -8.28
C ARG A 258 20.98 8.84 -8.72
N PHE A 259 20.49 9.58 -7.75
CA PHE A 259 19.82 10.84 -7.96
C PHE A 259 20.00 11.75 -6.77
N THR A 260 19.79 13.05 -6.98
CA THR A 260 19.82 14.04 -5.90
C THR A 260 18.50 14.79 -5.86
N VAL A 261 17.88 14.81 -4.69
CA VAL A 261 16.77 15.72 -4.43
C VAL A 261 17.35 17.10 -4.15
N THR A 262 17.07 18.06 -5.04
CA THR A 262 17.55 19.45 -4.95
C THR A 262 16.55 20.36 -4.26
N HIS A 263 15.29 19.95 -4.19
CA HIS A 263 14.24 20.67 -3.49
C HIS A 263 13.25 19.68 -2.87
N CYS A 264 12.84 19.94 -1.62
CA CYS A 264 11.80 19.18 -0.92
C CYS A 264 10.82 20.16 -0.27
N ARG A 265 9.52 19.93 -0.48
CA ARG A 265 8.46 20.80 0.04
C ARG A 265 8.20 20.61 1.53
N PHE A 266 8.62 19.50 2.14
CA PHE A 266 8.26 19.18 3.52
C PHE A 266 8.96 20.06 4.56
N PRO A 267 10.30 20.26 4.52
CA PRO A 267 10.98 21.12 5.49
C PRO A 267 10.39 22.54 5.60
N PRO A 268 10.18 23.30 4.50
CA PRO A 268 9.60 24.64 4.62
C PRO A 268 8.14 24.61 5.10
N LEU A 269 7.33 23.63 4.71
CA LEU A 269 5.95 23.51 5.21
C LEU A 269 5.90 23.18 6.71
N CYS A 270 6.81 22.33 7.21
CA CYS A 270 6.92 22.04 8.64
C CYS A 270 7.38 23.27 9.43
N ALA A 271 8.37 24.01 8.90
CA ALA A 271 8.83 25.26 9.49
C ALA A 271 7.71 26.31 9.53
N ALA A 272 7.00 26.50 8.41
CA ALA A 272 5.90 27.46 8.29
C ALA A 272 4.71 27.16 9.21
N THR A 273 4.56 25.91 9.66
CA THR A 273 3.53 25.48 10.61
C THR A 273 4.04 25.36 12.06
N GLY A 274 5.27 25.82 12.33
CA GLY A 274 5.85 25.86 13.69
C GLY A 274 6.20 24.49 14.26
N VAL A 275 6.50 23.52 13.39
CA VAL A 275 6.87 22.14 13.76
C VAL A 275 8.08 21.62 12.96
N PRO A 276 9.18 22.38 12.84
CA PRO A 276 10.34 21.98 12.03
C PRO A 276 10.93 20.61 12.43
N GLU A 277 10.78 20.21 13.70
CA GLU A 277 11.22 18.92 14.24
C GLU A 277 10.54 17.70 13.57
N LEU A 278 9.41 17.89 12.88
CA LEU A 278 8.78 16.82 12.11
C LEU A 278 9.44 16.57 10.76
N ALA A 279 10.17 17.52 10.18
CA ALA A 279 10.70 17.37 8.83
C ALA A 279 11.60 16.12 8.69
N PRO A 280 12.55 15.83 9.63
CA PRO A 280 13.38 14.62 9.55
C PRO A 280 12.59 13.32 9.68
N VAL A 281 11.44 13.35 10.37
CA VAL A 281 10.59 12.17 10.60
C VAL A 281 10.09 11.60 9.27
N PHE A 282 9.70 12.46 8.33
CA PHE A 282 9.23 12.02 7.01
C PHE A 282 10.32 11.30 6.21
N CYS A 283 11.60 11.64 6.43
CA CYS A 283 12.73 10.99 5.77
C CYS A 283 13.01 9.58 6.34
N LYS A 284 12.66 9.31 7.61
CA LYS A 284 12.89 8.00 8.24
C LYS A 284 12.13 6.85 7.57
N GLY A 285 11.02 7.16 6.91
CA GLY A 285 10.25 6.20 6.11
C GLY A 285 11.09 5.51 5.04
N ASP A 286 11.92 6.26 4.32
CA ASP A 286 12.77 5.72 3.24
C ASP A 286 13.79 4.71 3.80
N ALA A 287 14.44 5.05 4.93
CA ALA A 287 15.44 4.20 5.57
C ALA A 287 14.83 2.92 6.15
N ARG A 288 13.55 2.94 6.58
CA ARG A 288 12.85 1.73 7.00
C ARG A 288 12.43 0.89 5.80
N PHE A 289 11.95 1.54 4.74
CA PHE A 289 11.48 0.85 3.55
C PHE A 289 12.62 0.11 2.87
N PHE A 290 13.69 0.82 2.51
CA PHE A 290 14.91 0.25 1.95
C PHE A 290 15.75 -0.35 3.07
N GLY A 291 15.81 -1.68 3.14
CA GLY A 291 16.55 -2.43 4.16
C GLY A 291 15.69 -3.29 5.10
N SER A 292 14.41 -2.94 5.32
CA SER A 292 13.48 -3.83 6.05
C SER A 292 12.36 -4.37 5.16
N ILE A 293 11.71 -3.51 4.37
CA ILE A 293 10.56 -3.91 3.55
C ILE A 293 11.00 -4.40 2.18
N GLU A 294 11.94 -3.69 1.56
CA GLU A 294 12.65 -4.12 0.35
C GLU A 294 14.09 -4.47 0.77
N PRO A 295 14.31 -5.67 1.36
CA PRO A 295 15.63 -6.05 1.89
C PRO A 295 16.67 -6.26 0.80
N ASP A 296 16.23 -6.51 -0.43
CA ASP A 296 17.12 -6.70 -1.57
C ASP A 296 17.64 -5.37 -2.14
N VAL A 297 17.19 -4.21 -1.63
CA VAL A 297 17.66 -2.89 -2.06
C VAL A 297 18.24 -2.15 -0.86
N THR A 298 19.50 -1.74 -1.00
CA THR A 298 20.18 -0.91 -0.01
C THR A 298 20.07 0.57 -0.40
N LEU A 299 19.81 1.41 0.60
CA LEU A 299 19.79 2.87 0.48
C LEU A 299 21.04 3.46 1.12
N LEU A 300 21.79 4.25 0.37
CA LEU A 300 22.80 5.17 0.89
C LEU A 300 22.30 6.61 0.71
N ARG A 301 22.13 7.31 1.83
CA ARG A 301 21.75 8.72 1.89
C ARG A 301 22.46 9.41 3.07
N PRO A 302 23.64 9.99 2.85
CA PRO A 302 24.50 10.51 3.92
C PRO A 302 23.96 11.76 4.63
N HIS A 303 23.07 12.52 4.01
CA HIS A 303 22.47 13.73 4.59
C HIS A 303 21.13 14.05 3.93
N THR A 304 20.35 14.91 4.58
CA THR A 304 19.05 15.35 4.08
C THR A 304 18.82 16.85 4.22
N ILE A 305 18.00 17.41 3.34
CA ILE A 305 17.49 18.80 3.44
C ILE A 305 16.74 18.99 4.76
N ALA A 306 16.04 17.97 5.24
CA ALA A 306 15.32 18.02 6.51
C ALA A 306 16.24 18.19 7.73
N GLU A 307 17.50 17.77 7.62
CA GLU A 307 18.55 17.96 8.65
C GLU A 307 19.38 19.24 8.42
N GLY A 308 19.01 20.05 7.43
CA GLY A 308 19.67 21.34 7.13
C GLY A 308 20.70 21.30 6.00
N ALA A 309 20.87 20.18 5.29
CA ALA A 309 21.70 20.15 4.10
C ALA A 309 21.05 20.89 2.91
N SER A 310 21.83 21.24 1.88
CA SER A 310 21.30 21.88 0.67
C SER A 310 20.59 20.91 -0.27
N THR A 311 20.88 19.61 -0.18
CA THR A 311 20.35 18.56 -1.06
C THR A 311 20.17 17.24 -0.29
N CYS A 312 19.51 16.25 -0.89
CA CYS A 312 19.51 14.86 -0.41
C CYS A 312 20.04 13.94 -1.53
N PRO A 313 21.30 13.46 -1.47
CA PRO A 313 21.80 12.48 -2.42
C PRO A 313 21.27 11.08 -2.07
N PHE A 314 20.71 10.39 -3.05
CA PHE A 314 20.23 9.02 -2.94
C PHE A 314 21.09 8.10 -3.83
N THR A 315 21.47 6.96 -3.27
CA THR A 315 21.93 5.81 -4.05
C THR A 315 21.11 4.60 -3.63
N LEU A 316 20.37 4.05 -4.58
CA LEU A 316 19.66 2.79 -4.45
C LEU A 316 20.44 1.75 -5.24
N GLN A 317 20.80 0.65 -4.60
CA GLN A 317 21.52 -0.44 -5.25
C GLN A 317 21.00 -1.77 -4.72
N TRP A 318 20.95 -2.78 -5.57
CA TRP A 318 20.61 -4.10 -5.10
C TRP A 318 21.67 -4.64 -4.12
N ALA A 319 21.22 -5.40 -3.13
CA ALA A 319 22.09 -6.20 -2.29
C ALA A 319 22.83 -7.26 -3.13
N GLU A 320 24.00 -7.66 -2.64
CA GLU A 320 24.76 -8.76 -3.23
C GLU A 320 23.91 -10.03 -3.30
N ARG A 321 23.97 -10.74 -4.43
CA ARG A 321 23.30 -12.04 -4.55
C ARG A 321 23.95 -12.98 -3.54
N LYS A 322 23.15 -13.52 -2.62
CA LYS A 322 23.60 -14.68 -1.86
C LYS A 322 23.87 -15.82 -2.85
N PRO A 323 25.05 -16.46 -2.81
CA PRO A 323 25.29 -17.62 -3.65
C PRO A 323 24.24 -18.68 -3.33
N THR A 324 23.47 -19.07 -4.35
CA THR A 324 22.60 -20.26 -4.27
C THR A 324 23.50 -21.47 -4.18
N GLY A 325 23.59 -22.06 -2.99
CA GLY A 325 24.19 -23.37 -2.77
C GLY A 325 23.31 -24.50 -3.26
#